data_AF-A0A534KZZ5-F1
#
_entry.id   AF-A0A534KZZ5-F1
#
_cell.length_a   1.000
_cell.length_b   1.000
_cell.length_c   1.000
_cell.angle_alpha   90.00
_cell.angle_beta   90.00
_cell.angle_gamma   90.00
#
_symmetry.space_group_name_H-M   'P 1'
#
loop_
_entity.id
_entity.type
_entity.pdbx_description
1 polymer ?
#
loop_
_entity_poly.entity_id
_entity_poly.type
_entity_poly.pdbx_seq_one_letter_code
_entity_poly.pdbx_strand_id
1 'polypeptide(L)'
;MRISRWTILWLGVVAVLVAVEIGVLTGFITPAGLISSFLTVIVGLVIISVFAFIGAIFLGMFVSHRILSGKGFTPFEQEMLRMRQEIRDLSARLDAIAERLGVPSGNRKKEP
;
A
#
# COMPACT_ATOMS: atom_id res chain seq x y z
N MET A 1 37.51 59.09 8.80
CA MET A 1 37.87 57.96 7.92
C MET A 1 36.62 57.49 7.19
N ARG A 2 36.57 57.56 5.85
CA ARG A 2 35.43 57.03 5.08
C ARG A 2 35.55 55.51 5.05
N ILE A 3 34.85 54.83 5.94
CA ILE A 3 34.81 53.38 5.97
C ILE A 3 34.17 52.90 4.65
N SER A 4 34.91 52.12 3.88
CA SER A 4 34.43 51.57 2.61
C SER A 4 33.35 50.53 2.88
N ARG A 5 32.34 50.46 2.01
CA ARG A 5 31.25 49.47 2.09
C ARG A 5 31.78 48.03 2.18
N TRP A 6 32.91 47.76 1.52
CA TRP A 6 33.60 46.48 1.59
C TRP A 6 34.18 46.17 2.97
N THR A 7 34.68 47.19 3.68
CA THR A 7 35.24 47.04 5.02
C THR A 7 34.13 46.76 6.06
N ILE A 8 32.93 47.34 5.87
CA ILE A 8 31.76 47.06 6.71
C ILE A 8 31.30 45.62 6.50
N LEU A 9 31.23 45.18 5.24
CA LEU A 9 30.84 43.82 4.89
C LEU A 9 31.82 42.81 5.50
N TRP A 10 33.12 43.10 5.42
CA TRP A 10 34.17 42.28 6.02
C TRP A 10 34.08 42.25 7.55
N LEU A 11 33.88 43.39 8.20
CA LEU A 11 33.66 43.46 9.65
C LEU A 11 32.41 42.69 10.10
N GLY A 12 31.34 42.72 9.29
CA GLY A 12 30.13 41.92 9.55
C GLY A 12 30.43 40.42 9.49
N VAL A 13 31.15 39.96 8.48
CA VAL A 13 31.56 38.54 8.36
C VAL A 13 32.43 38.11 9.54
N VAL A 14 33.39 38.95 9.94
CA VAL A 14 34.26 38.65 11.09
C VAL A 14 33.48 38.64 12.40
N ALA A 15 32.54 39.57 12.59
CA ALA A 15 31.68 39.59 13.77
C ALA A 15 30.81 38.32 13.88
N VAL A 16 30.27 37.84 12.75
CA VAL A 16 29.51 36.57 12.71
C VAL A 16 30.41 35.38 13.05
N LEU A 17 31.64 35.33 12.50
CA LEU A 17 32.61 34.29 12.82
C LEU A 17 32.98 34.27 14.30
N VAL A 18 33.24 35.43 14.90
CA VAL A 18 33.55 35.55 16.34
C VAL A 18 32.36 35.12 17.19
N ALA A 19 31.13 35.47 16.80
CA ALA A 19 29.93 35.02 17.50
C ALA A 19 29.75 33.49 17.46
N VAL A 20 30.03 32.87 16.31
CA VAL A 20 30.02 31.40 16.16
C VAL A 20 31.09 30.76 17.05
N GLU A 21 32.31 31.28 17.04
CA GLU A 21 33.42 30.77 17.86
C GLU A 21 33.13 30.87 19.36
N ILE A 22 32.58 32.00 19.82
CA ILE A 22 32.13 32.19 21.20
C ILE A 22 31.00 31.21 21.55
N GLY A 23 30.07 30.97 20.62
CA GLY A 23 29.00 29.98 20.78
C GLY A 23 29.53 28.55 20.95
N VAL A 24 30.62 28.20 20.25
CA VAL A 24 31.29 26.90 20.38
C VAL A 24 32.06 26.80 21.70
N LEU A 25 32.83 27.84 22.08
CA LEU A 25 33.61 27.86 23.32
C LEU A 25 32.76 27.86 24.59
N THR A 26 31.60 28.51 24.54
CA THR A 26 30.61 28.51 25.66
C THR A 26 29.82 27.21 25.75
N GLY A 27 29.99 26.28 24.80
CA GLY A 27 29.27 25.00 24.77
C GLY A 27 27.80 25.12 24.35
N PHE A 28 27.34 26.32 23.95
CA PHE A 28 25.98 26.51 23.43
C PHE A 28 25.79 25.87 22.05
N ILE A 29 26.85 25.90 21.23
CA ILE A 29 26.93 25.21 19.93
C ILE A 29 27.96 24.10 20.07
N THR A 30 27.54 22.89 20.43
CA THR A 30 28.42 21.72 20.39
C THR A 30 28.42 21.13 18.98
N PRO A 31 29.58 21.02 18.30
CA PRO A 31 29.65 20.40 16.97
C PRO A 31 29.12 18.96 16.98
N ALA A 32 29.36 18.24 18.07
CA ALA A 32 28.82 16.89 18.29
C ALA A 32 27.29 16.88 18.44
N GLY A 33 26.69 17.93 19.04
CA GLY A 33 25.25 18.09 19.20
C GLY A 33 24.55 18.38 17.86
N LEU A 34 25.18 19.15 16.98
CA LEU A 34 24.67 19.39 15.63
C LEU A 34 24.67 18.12 14.77
N ILE A 35 25.77 17.37 14.82
CA ILE A 35 25.90 16.10 14.08
C ILE A 35 24.93 15.06 14.64
N SER A 36 24.84 14.91 15.96
CA SER A 36 23.92 13.96 16.60
C SER A 36 22.47 14.31 16.30
N SER A 37 22.07 15.59 16.39
CA SER A 37 20.72 16.04 16.04
C SER A 37 20.36 15.72 14.59
N PHE A 38 21.28 15.97 13.66
CA PHE A 38 21.08 15.64 12.25
C PHE A 38 20.96 14.13 12.02
N LEU A 39 21.81 13.33 12.67
CA LEU A 39 21.78 11.87 12.58
C LEU A 39 20.50 11.29 13.21
N THR A 40 20.04 11.83 14.34
CA THR A 40 18.76 11.49 14.97
C THR A 40 17.59 11.78 14.04
N VAL A 41 17.61 12.91 13.32
CA VAL A 41 16.57 13.23 12.32
C VAL A 41 16.58 12.21 11.18
N ILE A 42 17.76 11.87 10.62
CA ILE A 42 17.87 10.87 9.55
C ILE A 42 17.37 9.50 10.03
N VAL A 43 17.85 9.03 11.17
CA VAL A 43 17.46 7.72 11.74
C VAL A 43 15.97 7.70 12.04
N GLY A 44 15.43 8.77 12.64
CA GLY A 44 14.00 8.92 12.87
C GLY A 44 13.21 8.85 11.57
N LEU A 45 13.64 9.54 10.52
CA LEU A 45 12.99 9.54 9.22
C LEU A 45 13.00 8.14 8.57
N VAL A 46 14.13 7.41 8.65
CA VAL A 46 14.23 6.03 8.16
C VAL A 46 13.29 5.11 8.92
N ILE A 47 13.29 5.17 10.25
CA ILE A 47 12.42 4.34 11.09
C ILE A 47 10.95 4.64 10.78
N ILE A 48 10.54 5.91 10.80
CA ILE A 48 9.17 6.32 10.51
C ILE A 48 8.76 5.88 9.09
N SER A 49 9.65 6.02 8.10
CA SER A 49 9.39 5.58 6.73
C SER A 49 9.15 4.07 6.64
N VAL A 50 10.00 3.25 7.27
CA VAL A 50 9.83 1.78 7.30
C VAL A 50 8.50 1.41 7.95
N PHE A 51 8.17 2.02 9.09
CA PHE A 51 6.88 1.78 9.75
C PHE A 51 5.69 2.23 8.90
N ALA A 52 5.80 3.36 8.19
CA ALA A 52 4.76 3.84 7.29
C ALA A 52 4.55 2.88 6.11
N PHE A 53 5.63 2.34 5.52
CA PHE A 53 5.54 1.33 4.47
C PHE A 53 4.83 0.07 4.94
N ILE A 54 5.22 -0.44 6.12
CA ILE A 54 4.56 -1.60 6.73
C ILE A 54 3.07 -1.30 6.92
N GLY A 55 2.73 -0.17 7.55
CA GLY A 55 1.34 0.25 7.76
C GLY A 55 0.53 0.35 6.46
N ALA A 56 1.11 0.92 5.40
CA ALA A 56 0.48 1.04 4.09
C ALA A 56 0.21 -0.33 3.45
N ILE A 57 1.15 -1.27 3.56
CA ILE A 57 0.98 -2.64 3.04
C ILE A 57 -0.16 -3.34 3.78
N PHE A 58 -0.19 -3.27 5.11
CA PHE A 58 -1.26 -3.87 5.91
C PHE A 58 -2.62 -3.26 5.58
N LEU A 59 -2.69 -1.94 5.46
CA LEU A 59 -3.93 -1.25 5.08
C LEU A 59 -4.39 -1.66 3.68
N GLY A 60 -3.47 -1.70 2.71
CA GLY A 60 -3.76 -2.14 1.35
C GLY A 60 -4.28 -3.58 1.31
N MET A 61 -3.67 -4.48 2.09
CA MET A 61 -4.11 -5.87 2.21
C MET A 61 -5.50 -5.97 2.84
N PHE A 62 -5.76 -5.24 3.93
CA PHE A 62 -7.06 -5.23 4.59
C PHE A 62 -8.17 -4.70 3.69
N VAL A 63 -7.93 -3.59 2.99
CA VAL A 63 -8.89 -3.01 2.04
C VAL A 63 -9.12 -3.96 0.87
N SER A 64 -8.06 -4.54 0.30
CA SER A 64 -8.17 -5.50 -0.81
C SER A 64 -8.97 -6.73 -0.39
N HIS A 65 -8.65 -7.31 0.77
CA HIS A 65 -9.39 -8.44 1.31
C HIS A 65 -10.85 -8.08 1.60
N ARG A 66 -11.13 -6.91 2.16
CA ARG A 66 -12.50 -6.48 2.44
C ARG A 66 -13.32 -6.29 1.16
N ILE A 67 -12.71 -5.74 0.11
CA ILE A 67 -13.37 -5.56 -1.20
C ILE A 67 -13.59 -6.90 -1.90
N LEU A 68 -12.58 -7.78 -1.89
CA LEU A 68 -12.64 -9.08 -2.55
C LEU A 68 -13.55 -10.05 -1.80
N SER A 69 -13.44 -10.14 -0.48
CA SER A 69 -14.28 -10.98 0.37
C SER A 69 -15.71 -10.47 0.49
N GLY A 70 -15.96 -9.18 0.24
CA GLY A 70 -17.30 -8.60 0.19
C GLY A 70 -18.04 -8.86 -1.12
N LYS A 71 -17.32 -9.25 -2.19
CA LYS A 71 -17.93 -9.69 -3.45
C LYS A 71 -18.25 -11.18 -3.32
N GLY A 72 -19.50 -11.49 -2.96
CA GLY A 72 -20.05 -12.84 -3.22
C GLY A 72 -19.97 -13.19 -4.71
N PHE A 73 -20.37 -14.41 -5.07
CA PHE A 73 -20.44 -14.87 -6.47
C PHE A 73 -20.96 -13.75 -7.36
N THR A 74 -20.22 -13.46 -8.43
CA THR A 74 -20.61 -12.45 -9.41
C THR A 74 -22.03 -12.75 -9.92
N PRO A 75 -22.80 -11.75 -10.38
CA PRO A 75 -24.12 -12.00 -10.98
C PRO A 75 -24.06 -13.08 -12.07
N PHE A 76 -22.94 -13.13 -12.79
CA PHE A 76 -22.67 -14.14 -13.81
C PHE A 76 -22.50 -15.55 -13.23
N GLU A 77 -21.72 -15.71 -12.15
CA GLU A 77 -21.55 -17.00 -11.49
C GLU A 77 -22.85 -17.51 -10.85
N GLN A 78 -23.66 -16.61 -10.27
CA GLN A 78 -24.97 -16.97 -9.74
C GLN A 78 -25.89 -17.47 -10.85
N GLU A 79 -25.92 -16.78 -12.00
CA GLU A 79 -26.70 -17.20 -13.15
C GLU A 79 -26.18 -18.51 -13.75
N MET A 80 -24.86 -18.73 -13.75
CA MET A 80 -24.27 -20.01 -14.20
C MET A 80 -24.67 -21.18 -13.30
N LEU A 81 -24.69 -20.97 -11.98
CA LEU A 81 -25.15 -21.99 -11.01
C LEU A 81 -26.63 -22.32 -11.22
N ARG A 82 -27.46 -21.29 -11.47
CA ARG A 82 -28.88 -21.47 -11.80
C ARG A 82 -29.07 -22.22 -13.11
N MET A 83 -28.35 -21.82 -14.16
CA MET A 83 -28.42 -22.46 -15.47
C MET A 83 -28.01 -23.94 -15.40
N ARG A 84 -27.01 -24.30 -14.57
CA ARG A 84 -26.63 -25.71 -14.34
C ARG A 84 -27.78 -26.53 -13.73
N GLN A 85 -28.53 -25.95 -12.80
CA GLN A 85 -29.71 -26.61 -12.23
C GLN A 85 -30.83 -26.74 -13.27
N GLU A 86 -31.10 -25.70 -14.03
CA GLU A 86 -32.13 -25.72 -15.09
C GLU A 86 -31.82 -26.75 -16.18
N ILE A 87 -30.55 -26.88 -16.61
CA ILE A 87 -30.13 -27.91 -17.58
C ILE A 87 -30.34 -29.32 -17.01
N ARG A 88 -30.06 -29.53 -15.71
CA ARG A 88 -30.21 -30.84 -15.07
C ARG A 88 -31.68 -31.25 -14.98
N ASP A 89 -32.55 -30.30 -14.64
CA ASP A 89 -34.00 -30.51 -14.62
C ASP A 89 -34.56 -30.75 -16.03
N LEU A 90 -34.06 -30.02 -17.03
CA LEU A 90 -34.44 -30.22 -18.42
C LEU A 90 -34.03 -31.62 -18.91
N SER A 91 -32.82 -32.07 -18.57
CA SER A 91 -32.35 -33.43 -18.88
C SER A 91 -33.26 -34.48 -18.23
N ALA A 92 -33.61 -34.32 -16.95
CA ALA A 92 -34.48 -35.26 -16.26
C ALA A 92 -35.89 -35.32 -16.89
N ARG A 93 -36.43 -34.19 -17.32
CA ARG A 93 -37.72 -34.13 -18.04
C ARG A 93 -37.65 -34.80 -19.41
N LEU A 94 -36.55 -34.59 -20.15
CA LEU A 94 -36.31 -35.24 -21.43
C LEU A 94 -36.19 -36.76 -21.28
N ASP A 95 -35.48 -37.24 -20.26
CA ASP A 95 -35.37 -38.67 -19.96
C ASP A 95 -36.74 -39.28 -19.63
N ALA A 96 -37.56 -38.59 -18.83
CA ALA A 96 -38.92 -39.04 -18.51
C ALA A 96 -39.85 -39.07 -19.75
N ILE A 97 -39.65 -38.17 -20.71
CA ILE A 97 -40.40 -38.16 -21.98
C ILE A 97 -39.91 -39.29 -22.90
N ALA A 98 -38.59 -39.51 -22.99
CA ALA A 98 -37.99 -40.59 -23.78
C ALA A 98 -38.47 -41.97 -23.28
N GLU A 99 -38.53 -42.16 -21.96
CA GLU A 99 -39.05 -43.38 -21.33
C GLU A 99 -40.52 -43.62 -21.68
N ARG A 100 -41.36 -42.57 -21.62
CA ARG A 100 -42.78 -42.66 -22.02
C ARG A 100 -42.99 -42.96 -23.50
N LEU A 101 -42.08 -42.53 -24.35
CA LEU A 101 -42.13 -42.76 -25.80
C LEU A 101 -41.48 -44.09 -26.22
N GLY A 102 -40.91 -44.86 -25.28
CA GLY A 102 -40.25 -46.14 -25.58
C GLY A 102 -38.99 -46.00 -26.45
N VAL A 103 -38.41 -44.79 -26.51
CA VAL A 103 -37.17 -44.54 -27.25
C VAL A 103 -36.00 -44.92 -26.35
N PRO A 104 -35.03 -45.73 -26.81
CA PRO A 104 -33.88 -46.08 -25.98
C PRO A 104 -33.08 -44.80 -25.72
N SER A 105 -33.09 -44.33 -24.47
CA SER A 105 -32.25 -43.21 -24.02
C SER A 105 -30.80 -43.57 -24.31
N GLY A 106 -30.26 -43.00 -25.39
CA GLY A 106 -28.94 -43.29 -25.90
C GLY A 106 -27.89 -43.06 -24.83
N ASN A 107 -27.37 -44.18 -24.32
CA ASN A 107 -26.10 -44.39 -23.63
C ASN A 107 -25.17 -43.16 -23.62
N ARG A 108 -25.41 -42.21 -22.72
CA ARG A 108 -24.36 -41.27 -22.31
C ARG A 108 -23.63 -41.95 -21.17
N LYS A 109 -22.55 -42.65 -21.53
CA LYS A 109 -21.49 -43.08 -20.62
C LYS A 109 -21.30 -42.00 -19.57
N LYS A 110 -21.53 -42.38 -18.31
CA LYS A 110 -20.93 -41.71 -17.16
C LYS A 110 -19.43 -41.82 -17.35
N GLU A 111 -18.80 -40.78 -17.87
CA GLU A 111 -17.38 -40.57 -17.63
C GLU A 111 -17.23 -39.79 -16.31
N PRO A 112 -16.20 -40.14 -15.51
CA PRO A 112 -16.08 -39.76 -14.10
C PRO A 112 -15.89 -38.26 -13.87
#